data_AF-A0A5M8PB16-F1
#
_entry.id   AF-A0A5M8PB16-F1
#
_cell.length_a   1.000
_cell.length_b   1.000
_cell.length_c   1.000
_cell.angle_alpha   90.00
_cell.angle_beta   90.00
_cell.angle_gamma   90.00
#
_symmetry.space_group_name_H-M   'P 1'
#
loop_
_entity.id
_entity.type
_entity.pdbx_description
1 polymer ?
#
loop_
_entity_poly.entity_id
_entity_poly.type
_entity_poly.pdbx_seq_one_letter_code
_entity_poly.pdbx_strand_id
1 'polypeptide(L)'
;GNIATNTTDIATNKTNIATNAASINTVATNTNSYLGGGANVANGTAPTFTVQGTSANSVGDAFAAVDSSFNTVNSSLTNITNNINNGTLGPVRRTNGDNLALIASDGTAASPGNSQKLTNLAAGTLSSTSTDAVNGTQLNTTNTNVTANAGNIATNTGNIATNTTDIATNKTNIATNAASINT
;
A
#
# COMPACT_ATOMS: atom_id res chain seq x y z
N GLY A 1 -33.42 31.98 -81.44
CA GLY A 1 -33.84 30.65 -80.97
C GLY A 1 -32.88 30.13 -79.93
N ASN A 2 -31.76 29.51 -80.32
CA ASN A 2 -31.03 28.63 -79.41
C ASN A 2 -29.72 29.21 -78.84
N ILE A 3 -29.08 30.15 -79.54
CA ILE A 3 -27.80 30.74 -79.10
C ILE A 3 -27.97 31.59 -77.84
N ALA A 4 -29.04 32.39 -77.76
CA ALA A 4 -29.33 33.23 -76.59
C ALA A 4 -29.56 32.38 -75.32
N THR A 5 -30.33 31.30 -75.43
CA THR A 5 -30.57 30.35 -74.33
C THR A 5 -29.26 29.70 -73.88
N ASN A 6 -28.45 29.18 -74.82
CA ASN A 6 -27.15 28.60 -74.47
C ASN A 6 -26.24 29.60 -73.74
N THR A 7 -26.23 30.88 -74.15
CA THR A 7 -25.47 31.93 -73.46
C THR A 7 -25.94 32.13 -72.01
N THR A 8 -27.25 32.18 -71.79
CA THR A 8 -27.82 32.31 -70.44
C THR A 8 -27.51 31.09 -69.56
N ASP A 9 -27.62 29.89 -70.11
CA ASP A 9 -27.32 28.65 -69.39
C ASP A 9 -25.84 28.58 -69.02
N ILE A 10 -24.94 28.96 -69.92
CA ILE A 10 -23.49 29.04 -69.65
C ILE A 10 -23.21 30.05 -68.53
N ALA A 11 -23.85 31.22 -68.55
CA ALA A 11 -23.67 32.24 -67.51
C ALA A 11 -24.18 31.73 -66.15
N THR A 12 -25.34 31.08 -66.12
CA THR A 12 -25.91 30.45 -64.92
C THR A 12 -24.98 29.37 -64.38
N ASN A 13 -24.51 28.46 -65.25
CA ASN A 13 -23.58 27.39 -64.88
C ASN A 13 -22.27 27.95 -64.31
N LYS A 14 -21.74 29.03 -64.89
CA LYS A 14 -20.55 29.71 -64.38
C LYS A 14 -20.76 30.21 -62.95
N THR A 15 -21.89 30.86 -62.67
CA THR A 15 -22.24 31.34 -61.32
C THR A 15 -22.40 30.18 -60.33
N ASN A 16 -23.13 29.13 -60.72
CA ASN A 16 -23.34 27.96 -59.87
C ASN A 16 -22.01 27.26 -59.52
N ILE A 17 -21.10 27.13 -60.48
CA ILE A 17 -19.76 26.56 -60.23
C ILE A 17 -18.98 27.41 -59.22
N ALA A 18 -19.03 28.74 -59.34
CA ALA A 18 -18.36 29.64 -58.40
C ALA A 18 -18.95 29.55 -56.98
N THR A 19 -20.27 29.51 -56.86
CA THR A 19 -20.95 29.32 -55.56
C THR A 19 -20.59 27.98 -54.95
N ASN A 20 -20.63 26.90 -55.73
CA ASN A 20 -20.26 25.56 -55.26
C ASN A 20 -18.80 25.52 -54.78
N ALA A 21 -17.87 26.14 -55.50
CA ALA A 21 -16.47 26.23 -55.09
C ALA A 21 -16.31 26.97 -53.74
N ALA A 22 -17.03 28.08 -53.55
CA ALA A 22 -17.03 28.81 -52.29
C ALA A 22 -17.59 27.97 -51.12
N SER A 23 -18.73 27.31 -51.32
CA SER A 23 -19.34 26.44 -50.31
C SER A 23 -18.44 25.25 -49.95
N ILE A 24 -17.81 24.60 -50.93
CA ILE A 24 -16.84 23.52 -50.69
C ILE A 24 -15.65 24.03 -49.85
N ASN A 25 -15.14 25.23 -50.14
CA ASN A 25 -14.04 25.82 -49.37
C ASN A 25 -14.46 26.12 -47.92
N THR A 26 -15.68 26.62 -47.70
CA THR A 26 -16.24 26.81 -46.36
C THR A 26 -16.34 25.47 -45.62
N VAL A 27 -16.85 24.42 -46.26
CA VAL A 27 -16.92 23.08 -45.66
C VAL A 27 -15.54 22.55 -45.30
N ALA A 28 -14.55 22.69 -46.19
CA ALA A 28 -13.17 22.27 -45.91
C ALA A 28 -12.56 23.05 -44.74
N THR A 29 -12.75 24.37 -44.71
CA THR A 29 -12.26 25.24 -43.62
C THR A 29 -12.86 24.85 -42.28
N ASN A 30 -14.19 24.65 -42.22
CA ASN A 30 -14.87 24.22 -41.00
C ASN A 30 -14.41 22.83 -40.55
N THR A 31 -14.28 21.89 -41.50
CA THR A 31 -13.82 20.53 -41.21
C THR A 31 -12.40 20.53 -40.63
N ASN A 32 -11.47 21.29 -41.21
CA ASN A 32 -10.12 21.45 -40.68
C ASN A 32 -10.13 22.02 -39.25
N SER A 33 -10.93 23.06 -39.03
CA SER A 33 -11.04 23.70 -37.71
C SER A 33 -11.63 22.77 -36.65
N TYR A 34 -12.62 21.94 -37.01
CA TYR A 34 -13.30 21.06 -36.06
C TYR A 34 -12.50 19.80 -35.74
N LEU A 35 -11.76 19.26 -36.71
CA LEU A 35 -10.82 18.16 -36.45
C LEU A 35 -9.60 18.64 -35.66
N GLY A 36 -9.13 19.87 -35.90
CA GLY A 36 -7.91 20.39 -35.28
C GLY A 36 -6.67 19.58 -35.70
N GLY A 37 -5.66 19.52 -34.83
CA GLY A 37 -4.48 18.67 -35.05
C GLY A 37 -3.68 18.97 -36.32
N GLY A 38 -3.84 20.15 -36.93
CA GLY A 38 -3.21 20.49 -38.20
C GLY A 38 -3.85 19.85 -39.45
N ALA A 39 -5.10 19.37 -39.36
CA ALA A 39 -5.81 18.81 -40.51
C ALA A 39 -5.93 19.81 -41.66
N ASN A 40 -5.75 19.31 -42.88
CA ASN A 40 -6.03 20.02 -44.12
C ASN A 40 -6.68 19.08 -45.15
N VAL A 41 -8.00 18.91 -45.07
CA VAL A 41 -8.78 18.01 -45.94
C VAL A 41 -8.78 18.44 -47.39
N ALA A 42 -8.61 19.73 -47.69
CA ALA A 42 -8.49 20.23 -49.06
C ALA A 42 -7.19 19.76 -49.73
N ASN A 43 -6.13 19.52 -48.94
CA ASN A 43 -4.83 19.02 -49.39
C ASN A 43 -4.58 17.55 -49.00
N GLY A 44 -5.57 16.86 -48.42
CA GLY A 44 -5.44 15.47 -47.99
C GLY A 44 -4.54 15.24 -46.76
N THR A 45 -4.26 16.27 -45.96
CA THR A 45 -3.48 16.16 -44.72
C THR A 45 -4.40 15.76 -43.56
N ALA A 46 -4.11 14.61 -42.94
CA ALA A 46 -4.82 14.14 -41.75
C ALA A 46 -4.48 14.99 -40.51
N PRO A 47 -5.36 15.05 -39.48
CA PRO A 47 -4.99 15.61 -38.18
C PRO A 47 -3.84 14.81 -37.56
N THR A 48 -3.17 15.38 -36.57
CA THR A 48 -2.24 14.69 -35.68
C THR A 48 -2.65 14.97 -34.23
N PHE A 49 -3.04 13.93 -33.52
CA PHE A 49 -3.29 13.95 -32.09
C PHE A 49 -2.18 13.18 -31.38
N THR A 50 -1.67 13.69 -30.27
CA THR A 50 -0.64 12.99 -29.48
C THR A 50 -1.25 12.47 -28.19
N VAL A 51 -1.25 11.15 -28.01
CA VAL A 51 -1.74 10.46 -26.80
C VAL A 51 -0.59 9.64 -26.25
N GLN A 52 -0.19 9.90 -25.00
CA GLN A 52 0.95 9.23 -24.35
C GLN A 52 2.25 9.27 -25.19
N GLY A 53 2.49 10.35 -25.93
CA GLY A 53 3.66 10.51 -26.80
C GLY A 53 3.55 9.80 -28.16
N THR A 54 2.48 9.06 -28.43
CA THR A 54 2.24 8.42 -29.73
C THR A 54 1.29 9.27 -30.58
N SER A 55 1.61 9.43 -31.86
CA SER A 55 0.78 10.17 -32.82
C SER A 55 -0.34 9.29 -33.38
N ALA A 56 -1.56 9.82 -33.40
CA ALA A 56 -2.75 9.26 -34.04
C ALA A 56 -3.25 10.24 -35.10
N ASN A 57 -3.59 9.74 -36.30
CA ASN A 57 -3.98 10.58 -37.44
C ASN A 57 -5.49 10.59 -37.72
N SER A 58 -6.27 10.01 -36.81
CA SER A 58 -7.72 10.06 -36.82
C SER A 58 -8.25 10.20 -35.40
N VAL A 59 -9.49 10.70 -35.30
CA VAL A 59 -10.19 10.81 -34.00
C VAL A 59 -10.44 9.41 -33.40
N GLY A 60 -10.74 8.42 -34.24
CA GLY A 60 -10.96 7.04 -33.81
C GLY A 60 -9.69 6.42 -33.20
N ASP A 61 -8.56 6.58 -33.87
CA ASP A 61 -7.28 6.06 -33.37
C ASP A 61 -6.84 6.76 -32.08
N ALA A 62 -7.06 8.08 -32.00
CA ALA A 62 -6.76 8.85 -30.80
C ALA A 62 -7.60 8.39 -29.61
N PHE A 63 -8.91 8.20 -29.79
CA PHE A 63 -9.79 7.69 -28.73
C PHE A 63 -9.49 6.24 -28.37
N ALA A 64 -9.13 5.38 -29.33
CA ALA A 64 -8.69 4.03 -29.03
C ALA A 64 -7.39 4.02 -28.18
N ALA A 65 -6.45 4.94 -28.47
CA ALA A 65 -5.25 5.12 -27.66
C ALA A 65 -5.56 5.62 -26.24
N VAL A 66 -6.52 6.55 -26.10
CA VAL A 66 -7.01 7.02 -24.79
C VAL A 66 -7.66 5.89 -24.02
N ASP A 67 -8.54 5.10 -24.65
CA ASP A 67 -9.21 3.96 -24.05
C ASP A 67 -8.20 2.90 -23.54
N SER A 68 -7.21 2.56 -24.37
CA SER A 68 -6.10 1.68 -23.95
C SER A 68 -5.32 2.23 -22.76
N SER A 69 -5.12 3.54 -22.70
CA SER A 69 -4.46 4.21 -21.56
C SER A 69 -5.31 4.09 -20.29
N PHE A 70 -6.62 4.29 -20.39
CA PHE A 70 -7.55 4.08 -19.27
C PHE A 70 -7.59 2.62 -18.80
N ASN A 71 -7.60 1.66 -19.72
CA ASN A 71 -7.53 0.24 -19.37
C ASN A 71 -6.23 -0.11 -18.61
N THR A 72 -5.11 0.51 -18.98
CA THR A 72 -3.83 0.36 -18.27
C THR A 72 -3.90 0.93 -16.85
N VAL A 73 -4.49 2.11 -16.67
CA VAL A 73 -4.72 2.72 -15.36
C VAL A 73 -5.63 1.85 -14.50
N ASN A 74 -6.74 1.36 -15.05
CA ASN A 74 -7.68 0.51 -14.33
C ASN A 74 -7.04 -0.81 -13.87
N SER A 75 -6.19 -1.40 -14.71
CA SER A 75 -5.40 -2.60 -14.37
C SER A 75 -4.41 -2.31 -13.23
N SER A 76 -3.71 -1.18 -13.31
CA SER A 76 -2.78 -0.75 -12.25
C SER A 76 -3.49 -0.51 -10.92
N LEU A 77 -4.67 0.11 -10.95
CA LEU A 77 -5.50 0.32 -9.76
C LEU A 77 -5.97 -1.00 -9.16
N THR A 78 -6.45 -1.92 -9.99
CA THR A 78 -6.85 -3.27 -9.55
C THR A 78 -5.69 -3.99 -8.86
N ASN A 79 -4.49 -3.91 -9.42
CA ASN A 79 -3.29 -4.49 -8.80
C ASN A 79 -2.95 -3.83 -7.46
N ILE A 80 -3.03 -2.50 -7.35
CA ILE A 80 -2.81 -1.80 -6.09
C ILE A 80 -3.84 -2.23 -5.04
N THR A 81 -5.13 -2.25 -5.39
CA THR A 81 -6.20 -2.69 -4.49
C THR A 81 -5.97 -4.12 -4.01
N ASN A 82 -5.61 -5.03 -4.90
CA ASN A 82 -5.28 -6.41 -4.54
C ASN A 82 -4.06 -6.48 -3.62
N ASN A 83 -3.02 -5.71 -3.91
CA ASN A 83 -1.83 -5.69 -3.09
C ASN A 83 -2.09 -5.11 -1.69
N ILE A 84 -2.99 -4.12 -1.55
CA ILE A 84 -3.42 -3.57 -0.26
C ILE A 84 -4.24 -4.61 0.50
N ASN A 85 -5.27 -5.19 -0.12
CA ASN A 85 -6.15 -6.17 0.52
C ASN A 85 -5.40 -7.43 0.99
N ASN A 86 -4.45 -7.87 0.19
CA ASN A 86 -3.60 -9.02 0.50
C ASN A 86 -2.37 -8.63 1.33
N GLY A 87 -2.19 -7.34 1.64
CA GLY A 87 -1.03 -6.81 2.33
C GLY A 87 0.29 -7.15 1.65
N THR A 88 0.37 -7.32 0.34
CA THR A 88 1.62 -7.64 -0.37
C THR A 88 2.46 -6.40 -0.67
N LEU A 89 2.06 -5.20 -0.23
CA LEU A 89 2.84 -3.96 -0.37
C LEU A 89 3.22 -3.41 1.02
N GLY A 90 4.51 -3.12 1.23
CA GLY A 90 5.03 -2.55 2.48
C GLY A 90 5.84 -3.52 3.36
N PRO A 91 6.40 -3.05 4.49
CA PRO A 91 7.22 -3.84 5.40
C PRO A 91 6.40 -4.79 6.29
N VAL A 92 5.09 -4.62 6.38
CA VAL A 92 4.17 -5.54 7.08
C VAL A 92 3.24 -6.16 6.04
N ARG A 93 3.20 -7.49 5.97
CA ARG A 93 2.39 -8.22 4.99
C ARG A 93 1.52 -9.28 5.64
N ARG A 94 0.33 -9.57 5.07
CA ARG A 94 -0.44 -10.77 5.45
C ARG A 94 0.30 -11.99 4.95
N THR A 95 0.46 -12.98 5.82
CA THR A 95 1.00 -14.30 5.44
C THR A 95 -0.15 -15.27 5.18
N ASN A 96 0.15 -16.53 4.88
CA ASN A 96 -0.88 -17.56 4.75
C ASN A 96 -1.65 -17.67 6.08
N GLY A 97 -2.94 -17.32 6.06
CA GLY A 97 -3.82 -17.30 7.25
C GLY A 97 -4.17 -15.89 7.76
N ASP A 98 -4.50 -15.80 9.05
CA ASP A 98 -4.90 -14.55 9.73
C ASP A 98 -3.73 -13.89 10.48
N ASN A 99 -2.53 -13.95 9.88
CA ASN A 99 -1.30 -13.43 10.48
C ASN A 99 -0.71 -12.26 9.65
N LEU A 100 -0.12 -11.30 10.35
CA LEU A 100 0.73 -10.25 9.78
C LEU A 100 2.19 -10.53 10.15
N ALA A 101 3.11 -10.31 9.22
CA ALA A 101 4.55 -10.46 9.44
C ALA A 101 5.31 -9.23 8.96
N LEU A 102 6.39 -8.89 9.67
CA LEU A 102 7.41 -7.97 9.16
C LEU A 102 8.27 -8.67 8.12
N ILE A 103 8.47 -8.03 6.97
CA ILE A 103 9.16 -8.59 5.82
C ILE A 103 10.44 -7.80 5.56
N ALA A 104 11.57 -8.52 5.44
CA ALA A 104 12.84 -7.92 5.03
C ALA A 104 12.77 -7.39 3.60
N SER A 105 13.73 -6.55 3.18
CA SER A 105 13.73 -5.91 1.86
C SER A 105 13.68 -6.90 0.68
N ASP A 106 14.22 -8.10 0.86
CA ASP A 106 14.25 -9.20 -0.11
C ASP A 106 13.26 -10.34 0.22
N GLY A 107 12.44 -10.16 1.27
CA GLY A 107 11.48 -11.14 1.73
C GLY A 107 10.14 -11.11 0.99
N THR A 108 9.37 -12.18 1.16
CA THR A 108 7.99 -12.33 0.69
C THR A 108 7.08 -12.76 1.83
N ALA A 109 5.75 -12.73 1.62
CA ALA A 109 4.80 -13.23 2.62
C ALA A 109 5.03 -14.72 2.98
N ALA A 110 5.50 -15.53 2.02
CA ALA A 110 5.79 -16.95 2.24
C ALA A 110 7.19 -17.20 2.84
N SER A 111 8.13 -16.27 2.62
CA SER A 111 9.49 -16.33 3.13
C SER A 111 9.93 -14.93 3.57
N PRO A 112 9.60 -14.50 4.80
CA PRO A 112 9.80 -13.12 5.28
C PRO A 112 11.24 -12.61 5.29
N GLY A 113 12.23 -13.51 5.20
CA GLY A 113 13.64 -13.18 5.36
C GLY A 113 14.04 -13.06 6.84
N ASN A 114 15.06 -12.24 7.12
CA ASN A 114 15.56 -12.07 8.49
C ASN A 114 14.54 -11.36 9.40
N SER A 115 14.43 -11.82 10.65
CA SER A 115 13.59 -11.19 11.67
C SER A 115 13.90 -9.70 11.83
N GLN A 116 12.85 -8.89 11.94
CA GLN A 116 12.94 -7.44 12.07
C GLN A 116 12.56 -7.00 13.49
N LYS A 117 13.09 -5.85 13.92
CA LYS A 117 12.64 -5.20 15.16
C LYS A 117 11.42 -4.32 14.85
N LEU A 118 10.36 -4.44 15.65
CA LEU A 118 9.30 -3.44 15.70
C LEU A 118 9.64 -2.44 16.82
N THR A 119 10.09 -1.25 16.43
CA THR A 119 10.47 -0.18 17.36
C THR A 119 9.45 0.96 17.36
N ASN A 120 9.63 1.94 18.25
CA ASN A 120 8.72 3.07 18.45
C ASN A 120 7.29 2.63 18.85
N LEU A 121 7.20 1.50 19.56
CA LEU A 121 5.96 0.98 20.11
C LEU A 121 5.70 1.63 21.47
N ALA A 122 4.61 2.39 21.56
CA ALA A 122 4.11 2.88 22.85
C ALA A 122 3.81 1.69 23.79
N ALA A 123 3.89 1.90 25.10
CA ALA A 123 3.57 0.85 26.06
C ALA A 123 2.09 0.46 25.91
N GLY A 124 1.83 -0.84 25.73
CA GLY A 124 0.47 -1.37 25.60
C GLY A 124 -0.27 -1.33 26.93
N THR A 125 -1.59 -1.26 26.88
CA THR A 125 -2.43 -1.36 28.09
C THR A 125 -2.31 -2.76 28.70
N LEU A 126 -2.08 -2.86 30.02
CA LEU A 126 -2.03 -4.14 30.72
C LEU A 126 -3.35 -4.40 31.44
N SER A 127 -4.21 -5.23 30.84
CA SER A 127 -5.48 -5.69 31.41
C SER A 127 -5.86 -7.07 30.87
N SER A 128 -6.84 -7.74 31.48
CA SER A 128 -7.30 -9.08 31.07
C SER A 128 -7.97 -9.13 29.69
N THR A 129 -8.30 -7.98 29.11
CA THR A 129 -8.98 -7.87 27.81
C THR A 129 -8.15 -7.10 26.77
N SER A 130 -6.91 -6.74 27.09
CA SER A 130 -6.07 -5.96 26.17
C SER A 130 -5.63 -6.78 24.96
N THR A 131 -5.61 -6.14 23.80
CA THR A 131 -5.04 -6.67 22.55
C THR A 131 -3.83 -5.85 22.10
N ASP A 132 -3.32 -4.95 22.95
CA ASP A 132 -2.16 -4.13 22.64
C ASP A 132 -0.89 -4.98 22.67
N ALA A 133 0.02 -4.72 21.72
CA ALA A 133 1.36 -5.28 21.81
C ALA A 133 2.12 -4.64 22.99
N VAL A 134 2.89 -5.45 23.72
CA VAL A 134 3.76 -4.97 24.81
C VAL A 134 5.17 -4.70 24.29
N ASN A 135 5.82 -3.67 24.83
CA ASN A 135 7.18 -3.33 24.45
C ASN A 135 8.21 -3.81 25.49
N GLY A 136 9.50 -3.57 25.19
CA GLY A 136 10.60 -4.03 26.04
C GLY A 136 10.64 -3.40 27.44
N THR A 137 10.16 -2.16 27.63
CA THR A 137 10.20 -1.52 28.95
C THR A 137 9.23 -2.19 29.92
N GLN A 138 8.05 -2.59 29.43
CA GLN A 138 7.05 -3.32 30.23
C GLN A 138 7.55 -4.70 30.66
N LEU A 139 8.17 -5.44 29.72
CA LEU A 139 8.77 -6.74 30.05
C LEU A 139 9.94 -6.60 31.04
N ASN A 140 10.73 -5.53 30.90
CA ASN A 140 11.82 -5.25 31.84
C ASN A 140 11.33 -5.00 33.26
N THR A 141 10.28 -4.19 33.46
CA THR A 141 9.66 -3.98 34.78
C THR A 141 9.23 -5.31 35.43
N THR A 142 8.61 -6.19 34.64
CA THR A 142 8.22 -7.53 35.10
C THR A 142 9.44 -8.34 35.55
N ASN A 143 10.50 -8.37 34.74
CA ASN A 143 11.73 -9.10 35.05
C ASN A 143 12.46 -8.56 36.28
N THR A 144 12.42 -7.23 36.52
CA THR A 144 12.96 -6.63 37.75
C THR A 144 12.23 -7.16 38.99
N ASN A 145 10.90 -7.23 38.97
CA ASN A 145 10.11 -7.75 40.08
C ASN A 145 10.37 -9.26 40.31
N VAL A 146 10.50 -10.04 39.24
CA VAL A 146 10.85 -11.48 39.34
C VAL A 146 12.22 -11.66 39.98
N THR A 147 13.21 -10.84 39.61
CA THR A 147 14.56 -10.88 40.20
C THR A 147 14.53 -10.54 41.69
N ALA A 148 13.75 -9.53 42.09
CA ALA A 148 13.57 -9.17 43.49
C ALA A 148 12.93 -10.31 44.30
N ASN A 149 11.91 -10.97 43.75
CA ASN A 149 11.29 -12.14 44.39
C ASN A 149 12.28 -13.29 44.57
N ALA A 150 13.12 -13.58 43.57
CA ALA A 150 14.15 -14.60 43.67
C ALA A 150 15.16 -14.30 44.81
N GLY A 151 15.54 -13.03 44.96
CA GLY A 151 16.38 -12.57 46.09
C GLY A 151 15.71 -12.79 47.45
N ASN A 152 14.43 -12.43 47.57
CA ASN A 152 13.66 -12.64 48.80
C ASN A 152 13.55 -14.14 49.16
N ILE A 153 13.36 -15.01 48.16
CA ILE A 153 13.31 -16.46 48.35
C ILE A 153 14.66 -17.01 48.84
N ALA A 154 15.78 -16.53 48.27
CA ALA A 154 17.11 -16.94 48.72
C ALA A 154 17.36 -16.53 50.18
N THR A 155 16.99 -15.31 50.56
CA THR A 155 17.06 -14.83 51.95
C THR A 155 16.21 -15.69 52.87
N ASN A 156 14.96 -15.98 52.50
CA ASN A 156 14.08 -16.85 53.28
C ASN A 156 14.68 -18.27 53.43
N THR A 157 15.29 -18.81 52.38
CA THR A 157 15.97 -20.11 52.43
C THR A 157 17.13 -20.09 53.43
N GLY A 158 17.95 -19.03 53.42
CA GLY A 158 19.01 -18.83 54.41
C GLY A 158 18.49 -18.74 55.84
N ASN A 159 17.44 -17.95 56.07
CA ASN A 159 16.82 -17.82 57.38
C ASN A 159 16.24 -19.16 57.89
N ILE A 160 15.62 -19.94 57.01
CA ILE A 160 15.10 -21.28 57.33
C ILE A 160 16.25 -22.23 57.72
N ALA A 161 17.38 -22.18 57.02
CA ALA A 161 18.56 -22.98 57.36
C ALA A 161 19.15 -22.60 58.73
N THR A 162 19.23 -21.30 59.03
CA THR A 162 19.64 -20.80 60.36
C THR A 162 18.69 -21.28 61.44
N ASN A 163 17.38 -21.08 61.26
CA ASN A 163 16.36 -21.56 62.20
C ASN A 163 16.47 -23.08 62.44
N THR A 164 16.74 -23.85 61.38
CA THR A 164 16.94 -25.32 61.48
C THR A 164 18.13 -25.65 62.39
N THR A 165 19.23 -24.89 62.28
CA THR A 165 20.44 -25.06 63.11
C THR A 165 20.18 -24.66 64.56
N ASP A 166 19.50 -23.54 64.79
CA ASP A 166 19.16 -23.05 66.13
C ASP A 166 18.23 -24.03 66.86
N ILE A 167 17.24 -24.59 66.16
CA ILE A 167 16.35 -25.62 66.71
C ILE A 167 17.14 -26.87 67.13
N ALA A 168 18.10 -27.32 66.30
CA ALA A 168 18.95 -28.47 66.64
C ALA A 168 19.83 -28.19 67.87
N THR A 169 20.33 -26.96 68.00
CA THR A 169 21.12 -26.51 69.17
C THR A 169 20.25 -26.48 70.42
N ASN A 170 19.07 -25.85 70.35
CA ASN A 170 18.11 -25.81 71.46
C ASN A 170 17.71 -27.21 71.93
N LYS A 171 17.46 -28.13 70.99
CA LYS A 171 17.18 -29.54 71.30
C LYS A 171 18.31 -30.20 72.10
N THR A 172 19.56 -29.93 71.73
CA THR A 172 20.75 -30.45 72.43
C THR A 172 20.86 -29.86 73.84
N ASN A 173 20.70 -28.54 73.97
CA ASN A 173 20.75 -27.85 75.27
C ASN A 173 19.67 -28.36 76.24
N ILE A 174 18.44 -28.57 75.73
CA ILE A 174 17.34 -29.14 76.52
C ILE A 174 17.71 -30.54 77.03
N ALA A 175 18.31 -31.39 76.19
CA ALA A 175 18.74 -32.73 76.58
C ALA A 175 19.82 -32.69 77.69
N THR A 176 20.80 -31.79 77.57
CA THR A 176 21.82 -31.57 78.60
C THR A 176 21.20 -31.11 79.91
N ASN A 177 20.33 -30.10 79.88
CA ASN A 177 19.65 -29.60 81.07
C ASN A 177 18.82 -30.69 81.76
N ALA A 178 18.10 -31.51 80.98
CA ALA A 178 17.33 -32.63 81.51
C ALA A 178 18.23 -33.68 82.20
N ALA A 179 19.43 -33.94 81.67
CA ALA A 179 20.39 -34.83 82.31
C ALA A 179 20.91 -34.25 83.64
N SER A 180 21.27 -32.96 83.67
CA SER A 180 21.76 -32.29 84.89
C SER A 180 20.74 -32.23 86.02
N ILE A 181 19.44 -32.18 85.71
CA ILE A 181 18.38 -32.19 86.74
C ILE A 181 18.23 -33.57 87.40
N ASN A 182 18.59 -34.64 86.70
CA ASN A 182 18.42 -36.02 87.16
C ASN A 182 19.62 -36.57 87.94
N THR A 183 20.64 -35.77 88.20
CA THR A 183 21.88 -36.14 88.91
C THR A 183 22.09 -35.26 90.13
#